data_AF-A0AAD5T1S0-F1
#
_entry.id   AF-A0AAD5T1S0-F1
#
_cell.length_a   1.000
_cell.length_b   1.000
_cell.length_c   1.000
_cell.angle_alpha   90.00
_cell.angle_beta   90.00
_cell.angle_gamma   90.00
#
_symmetry.space_group_name_H-M   'P 1'
#
loop_
_entity.id
_entity.type
_entity.pdbx_description
1 polymer ?
#
loop_
_entity_poly.entity_id
_entity_poly.type
_entity_poly.pdbx_seq_one_letter_code
_entity_poly.pdbx_strand_id
1 'polypeptide(L)'
;MTESSLFLHHAGGLAPKVAAAVLSFYVYFVRSGPVFSVWYKFFGLFAPPKSKSRVEGFTTAEFESLRKVLKNHYDQGNDLGSQVAVYVDGELVADLAGGYTDKTYKTPYNTNTLQQVFSSSKFVTSMVFLHLINTNRIKLSDPIVKYWPEFGQGGKEHVTVGLLLQHHGGVAFLDPKRIPTLEEMLDLDALAAKIAGQPHNFGGKEVSAYHAVTRGWFLNEVARRATGMTVREIMYKEILPKMNAGKNYVKFGVPHESDGLAAYEFHYGVPDEPRELAENVKSRVAPLDSSNLFFRIMCILMPTKLMFLIGMAPIPPTLVKSFLVKGSVENKVLISSGPKFTGEKNFPWNYNDPTCRRSQSPSFSGLTNARFLARLAELVRRSQSGTDRTALVSKETFDTLFAPRLPEIDLVLNKELAFTKIGTGYFTRGFGFGTPWAVGDGEIFYGWAGAGGSIVVFNLEHRISFSFTMNFAQLQSLGDIRSWSLIGEVLRIHGNGIVVVAFGGAYAFQLYFLRSGPVFSIWYKFFGLNAPPSSKSQVQGFTTPEFESLRGIMENTFEEGNDLGSQATVYVNGELVADLAGGYTDTTYQTQYTINTLQQVFSSSKFVTSTILQKIFLYLIDTNRIKLSDKVV
;
A
#
# COMPACT_ATOMS: atom_id res chain seq x y z
N MET A 1 -31.14 16.08 -19.55
CA MET A 1 -31.67 15.23 -18.47
C MET A 1 -30.56 14.28 -18.05
N THR A 2 -30.07 14.42 -16.82
CA THR A 2 -28.89 13.67 -16.31
C THR A 2 -29.25 12.23 -15.96
N GLU A 3 -28.34 11.28 -16.23
CA GLU A 3 -28.46 9.82 -16.03
C GLU A 3 -28.88 9.39 -14.61
N SER A 4 -28.78 10.28 -13.62
CA SER A 4 -29.22 10.08 -12.24
C SER A 4 -30.75 9.95 -12.07
N SER A 5 -31.57 10.40 -13.04
CA SER A 5 -33.03 10.36 -12.89
C SER A 5 -33.67 9.01 -13.27
N LEU A 6 -32.96 8.13 -13.97
CA LEU A 6 -33.52 6.84 -14.40
C LEU A 6 -33.51 5.78 -13.28
N PHE A 7 -32.60 5.88 -12.31
CA PHE A 7 -32.41 4.88 -11.25
C PHE A 7 -33.48 4.95 -10.15
N LEU A 8 -34.07 6.13 -9.93
CA LEU A 8 -34.98 6.37 -8.80
C LEU A 8 -36.45 5.99 -9.09
N HIS A 9 -36.83 5.80 -10.36
CA HIS A 9 -38.23 5.57 -10.71
C HIS A 9 -38.71 4.10 -10.58
N HIS A 10 -37.82 3.15 -10.27
CA HIS A 10 -38.17 1.72 -10.10
C HIS A 10 -37.97 1.18 -8.67
N ALA A 11 -37.48 1.98 -7.72
CA ALA A 11 -37.13 1.51 -6.36
C ALA A 11 -38.22 1.76 -5.29
N GLY A 12 -39.39 2.27 -5.67
CA GLY A 12 -40.41 2.79 -4.73
C GLY A 12 -41.04 1.76 -3.78
N GLY A 13 -40.97 0.46 -4.08
CA GLY A 13 -41.57 -0.60 -3.25
C GLY A 13 -40.62 -1.29 -2.26
N LEU A 14 -39.30 -1.09 -2.39
CA LEU A 14 -38.29 -1.86 -1.65
C LEU A 14 -37.84 -1.18 -0.34
N ALA A 15 -37.94 0.16 -0.28
CA ALA A 15 -37.41 0.96 0.83
C ALA A 15 -38.00 0.67 2.22
N PRO A 16 -39.32 0.43 2.40
CA PRO A 16 -39.90 0.21 3.73
C PRO A 16 -39.52 -1.15 4.32
N LYS A 17 -39.41 -2.19 3.48
CA LYS A 17 -39.04 -3.55 3.88
C LYS A 17 -37.56 -3.65 4.25
N VAL A 18 -36.71 -2.90 3.55
CA VAL A 18 -35.28 -2.76 3.89
C VAL A 18 -35.12 -2.00 5.21
N ALA A 19 -35.89 -0.93 5.45
CA ALA A 19 -35.82 -0.18 6.71
C ALA A 19 -36.25 -1.01 7.93
N ALA A 20 -37.32 -1.81 7.82
CA ALA A 20 -37.78 -2.68 8.91
C ALA A 20 -36.82 -3.84 9.23
N ALA A 21 -36.15 -4.38 8.20
CA ALA A 21 -35.09 -5.38 8.38
C ALA A 21 -33.86 -4.77 9.08
N VAL A 22 -33.46 -3.55 8.71
CA VAL A 22 -32.35 -2.81 9.33
C VAL A 22 -32.66 -2.47 10.80
N LEU A 23 -33.89 -2.09 11.13
CA LEU A 23 -34.29 -1.74 12.50
C LEU A 23 -34.39 -2.96 13.42
N SER A 24 -34.98 -4.07 12.96
CA SER A 24 -35.02 -5.34 13.71
C SER A 24 -33.61 -5.89 13.96
N PHE A 25 -32.71 -5.71 12.99
CA PHE A 25 -31.30 -6.06 13.10
C PHE A 25 -30.54 -5.15 14.09
N TYR A 26 -30.83 -3.86 14.11
CA TYR A 26 -30.27 -2.89 15.07
C TYR A 26 -30.68 -3.21 16.51
N VAL A 27 -31.92 -3.64 16.75
CA VAL A 27 -32.40 -4.03 18.09
C VAL A 27 -31.73 -5.34 18.58
N TYR A 28 -31.47 -6.30 17.69
CA TYR A 28 -30.68 -7.50 18.00
C TYR A 28 -29.20 -7.18 18.32
N PHE A 29 -28.63 -6.20 17.60
CA PHE A 29 -27.26 -5.71 17.75
C PHE A 29 -26.98 -5.05 19.12
N VAL A 30 -27.92 -4.24 19.64
CA VAL A 30 -27.78 -3.56 20.94
C VAL A 30 -27.87 -4.53 22.12
N ARG A 31 -28.58 -5.66 21.96
CA ARG A 31 -28.80 -6.64 23.03
C ARG A 31 -27.62 -7.60 23.30
N SER A 32 -26.61 -7.64 22.42
CA SER A 32 -25.62 -8.73 22.38
C SER A 32 -24.17 -8.37 22.78
N GLY A 33 -23.90 -7.18 23.30
CA GLY A 33 -22.60 -6.81 23.92
C GLY A 33 -21.34 -6.74 23.02
N PRO A 34 -20.22 -6.15 23.51
CA PRO A 34 -19.11 -5.68 22.68
C PRO A 34 -17.95 -6.68 22.66
N VAL A 35 -17.91 -7.62 21.71
CA VAL A 35 -16.79 -8.59 21.63
C VAL A 35 -16.32 -8.94 20.22
N PHE A 36 -16.77 -8.25 19.16
CA PHE A 36 -16.25 -8.46 17.80
C PHE A 36 -16.28 -7.16 16.99
N SER A 37 -15.43 -7.04 15.95
CA SER A 37 -15.57 -5.93 15.00
C SER A 37 -16.95 -6.00 14.34
N VAL A 38 -17.57 -4.82 14.14
CA VAL A 38 -18.90 -4.67 13.53
C VAL A 38 -18.97 -5.46 12.21
N TRP A 39 -17.90 -5.45 11.42
CA TRP A 39 -17.84 -6.05 10.09
C TRP A 39 -17.84 -7.58 10.05
N TYR A 40 -17.15 -8.22 11.00
CA TYR A 40 -17.18 -9.68 11.13
C TYR A 40 -18.60 -10.18 11.44
N LYS A 41 -19.30 -9.49 12.35
CA LYS A 41 -20.68 -9.82 12.74
C LYS A 41 -21.70 -9.60 11.61
N PHE A 42 -21.51 -8.59 10.75
CA PHE A 42 -22.47 -8.27 9.68
C PHE A 42 -22.36 -9.18 8.45
N PHE A 43 -21.18 -9.70 8.11
CA PHE A 43 -20.97 -10.31 6.77
C PHE A 43 -20.07 -11.55 6.73
N GLY A 44 -19.52 -12.01 7.87
CA GLY A 44 -18.47 -13.05 7.87
C GLY A 44 -17.20 -12.59 7.14
N LEU A 45 -16.98 -11.27 7.11
CA LEU A 45 -15.87 -10.63 6.44
C LEU A 45 -14.73 -10.45 7.42
N PHE A 46 -13.51 -10.63 6.90
CA PHE A 46 -12.24 -10.53 7.61
C PHE A 46 -11.85 -11.81 8.37
N ALA A 47 -10.54 -12.08 8.43
CA ALA A 47 -10.01 -13.23 9.16
C ALA A 47 -10.51 -13.17 10.63
N PRO A 48 -10.84 -14.31 11.28
CA PRO A 48 -11.41 -14.34 12.60
C PRO A 48 -10.50 -13.57 13.57
N PRO A 49 -11.06 -12.61 14.34
CA PRO A 49 -10.31 -11.66 15.18
C PRO A 49 -9.67 -12.30 16.43
N LYS A 50 -9.55 -13.62 16.46
CA LYS A 50 -8.79 -14.37 17.46
C LYS A 50 -7.75 -15.25 16.77
N SER A 51 -7.01 -14.65 15.83
CA SER A 51 -5.69 -15.19 15.54
C SER A 51 -4.91 -15.25 16.85
N LYS A 52 -4.65 -16.46 17.35
CA LYS A 52 -3.63 -16.66 18.40
C LYS A 52 -2.22 -16.47 17.83
N SER A 53 -2.07 -16.07 16.56
CA SER A 53 -0.76 -15.93 15.94
C SER A 53 0.02 -14.84 16.63
N ARG A 54 1.15 -15.24 17.17
CA ARG A 54 2.20 -14.32 17.58
C ARG A 54 2.76 -13.68 16.31
N VAL A 55 3.00 -12.37 16.33
CA VAL A 55 3.87 -11.75 15.34
C VAL A 55 5.31 -12.10 15.72
N GLU A 56 5.96 -12.84 14.84
CA GLU A 56 7.31 -13.38 15.00
C GLU A 56 8.33 -12.54 14.22
N GLY A 57 9.61 -12.86 14.39
CA GLY A 57 10.70 -12.23 13.66
C GLY A 57 11.38 -11.09 14.41
N PHE A 58 12.39 -10.53 13.75
CA PHE A 58 13.33 -9.57 14.29
C PHE A 58 12.81 -8.14 14.15
N THR A 59 13.05 -7.31 15.15
CA THR A 59 13.03 -5.84 15.00
C THR A 59 13.91 -5.22 16.08
N THR A 60 14.49 -4.06 15.81
CA THR A 60 15.24 -3.29 16.80
C THR A 60 14.28 -2.65 17.81
N ALA A 61 14.78 -2.28 18.99
CA ALA A 61 13.96 -1.71 20.06
C ALA A 61 13.20 -0.45 19.62
N GLU A 62 13.83 0.38 18.78
CA GLU A 62 13.25 1.59 18.21
C GLU A 62 12.03 1.31 17.30
N PHE A 63 12.03 0.17 16.60
CA PHE A 63 11.01 -0.19 15.60
C PHE A 63 9.97 -1.19 16.11
N GLU A 64 9.96 -1.51 17.41
CA GLU A 64 9.06 -2.51 18.01
C GLU A 64 7.56 -2.17 17.83
N SER A 65 7.21 -0.89 17.68
CA SER A 65 5.83 -0.48 17.38
C SER A 65 5.31 -1.03 16.05
N LEU A 66 6.17 -1.36 15.08
CA LEU A 66 5.77 -2.04 13.84
C LEU A 66 5.13 -3.40 14.11
N ARG A 67 5.61 -4.12 15.14
CA ARG A 67 5.01 -5.40 15.56
C ARG A 67 3.55 -5.22 15.98
N LYS A 68 3.27 -4.13 16.71
CA LYS A 68 1.91 -3.77 17.14
C LYS A 68 1.04 -3.39 15.95
N VAL A 69 1.55 -2.60 15.00
CA VAL A 69 0.82 -2.24 13.77
C VAL A 69 0.46 -3.48 12.95
N LEU A 70 1.43 -4.38 12.71
CA LEU A 70 1.19 -5.61 11.98
C LEU A 70 0.19 -6.53 12.73
N LYS A 71 0.34 -6.66 14.05
CA LYS A 71 -0.61 -7.43 14.87
C LYS A 71 -2.04 -6.89 14.76
N ASN A 72 -2.20 -5.57 14.75
CA ASN A 72 -3.50 -4.92 14.61
C ASN A 72 -4.17 -5.26 13.27
N HIS A 73 -3.40 -5.48 12.19
CA HIS A 73 -3.98 -5.92 10.92
C HIS A 73 -4.70 -7.27 11.06
N TYR A 74 -4.14 -8.22 11.82
CA TYR A 74 -4.77 -9.51 12.09
C TYR A 74 -5.91 -9.42 13.10
N ASP A 75 -5.74 -8.65 14.19
CA ASP A 75 -6.76 -8.49 15.24
C ASP A 75 -8.03 -7.82 14.70
N GLN A 76 -7.87 -6.90 13.74
CA GLN A 76 -8.99 -6.25 13.04
C GLN A 76 -9.52 -7.09 11.87
N GLY A 77 -8.81 -8.18 11.54
CA GLY A 77 -9.09 -9.10 10.44
C GLY A 77 -8.78 -8.55 9.04
N ASN A 78 -8.12 -7.39 8.96
CA ASN A 78 -7.69 -6.76 7.70
C ASN A 78 -6.74 -7.64 6.88
N ASP A 79 -6.07 -8.59 7.55
CA ASP A 79 -5.12 -9.52 6.95
C ASP A 79 -5.29 -10.95 7.48
N LEU A 80 -4.85 -11.93 6.68
CA LEU A 80 -4.84 -13.35 7.03
C LEU A 80 -3.44 -13.79 7.47
N GLY A 81 -2.42 -13.43 6.69
CA GLY A 81 -1.02 -13.71 6.94
C GLY A 81 -0.13 -12.83 6.07
N SER A 82 0.92 -12.27 6.67
CA SER A 82 1.78 -11.33 5.97
C SER A 82 3.16 -11.19 6.62
N GLN A 83 4.06 -10.55 5.89
CA GLN A 83 5.38 -10.17 6.34
C GLN A 83 5.69 -8.73 5.93
N VAL A 84 6.42 -8.02 6.80
CA VAL A 84 7.03 -6.73 6.53
C VAL A 84 8.53 -6.82 6.76
N ALA A 85 9.31 -6.19 5.88
CA ALA A 85 10.75 -6.03 6.07
C ALA A 85 11.16 -4.58 5.78
N VAL A 86 12.02 -4.03 6.64
CA VAL A 86 12.43 -2.63 6.61
C VAL A 86 13.92 -2.53 6.83
N TYR A 87 14.59 -1.81 5.93
CA TYR A 87 15.95 -1.33 6.10
C TYR A 87 15.93 0.18 6.30
N VAL A 88 16.77 0.64 7.22
CA VAL A 88 17.04 2.06 7.48
C VAL A 88 18.55 2.22 7.53
N ASP A 89 19.09 3.21 6.82
CA ASP A 89 20.53 3.49 6.81
C ASP A 89 21.41 2.30 6.39
N GLY A 90 20.85 1.36 5.64
CA GLY A 90 21.55 0.16 5.19
C GLY A 90 21.43 -1.05 6.10
N GLU A 91 20.86 -0.88 7.30
CA GLU A 91 20.68 -1.90 8.31
C GLU A 91 19.25 -2.45 8.33
N LEU A 92 19.10 -3.76 8.52
CA LEU A 92 17.78 -4.37 8.71
C LEU A 92 17.26 -3.97 10.09
N VAL A 93 16.15 -3.23 10.15
CA VAL A 93 15.55 -2.78 11.43
C VAL A 93 14.27 -3.53 11.79
N ALA A 94 13.63 -4.16 10.81
CA ALA A 94 12.48 -5.03 11.03
C ALA A 94 12.38 -6.11 9.95
N ASP A 95 12.05 -7.32 10.37
CA ASP A 95 11.65 -8.45 9.55
C ASP A 95 10.66 -9.29 10.36
N LEU A 96 9.39 -8.93 10.20
CA LEU A 96 8.29 -9.42 11.04
C LEU A 96 7.27 -10.16 10.18
N ALA A 97 6.76 -11.27 10.69
CA ALA A 97 5.71 -12.04 10.03
C ALA A 97 4.68 -12.53 11.06
N GLY A 98 3.45 -12.76 10.62
CA GLY A 98 2.41 -13.32 11.47
C GLY A 98 1.16 -13.71 10.69
N GLY A 99 0.17 -14.23 11.41
CA GLY A 99 -1.05 -14.76 10.83
C GLY A 99 -0.91 -16.21 10.38
N TYR A 100 -1.64 -16.58 9.34
CA TYR A 100 -1.76 -17.95 8.85
C TYR A 100 -1.66 -18.02 7.33
N THR A 101 -1.21 -19.15 6.80
CA THR A 101 -1.07 -19.34 5.34
C THR A 101 -2.42 -19.48 4.63
N ASP A 102 -3.48 -19.87 5.35
CA ASP A 102 -4.84 -20.02 4.82
C ASP A 102 -5.92 -19.87 5.91
N LYS A 103 -7.19 -19.88 5.50
CA LYS A 103 -8.36 -19.78 6.38
C LYS A 103 -8.65 -21.05 7.21
N THR A 104 -7.80 -22.07 7.19
CA THR A 104 -7.89 -23.19 8.14
C THR A 104 -7.28 -22.83 9.49
N TYR A 105 -6.45 -21.77 9.54
CA TYR A 105 -5.75 -21.30 10.74
C TYR A 105 -4.87 -22.38 11.40
N LYS A 106 -4.39 -23.35 10.61
CA LYS A 106 -3.55 -24.46 11.09
C LYS A 106 -2.06 -24.17 10.94
N THR A 107 -1.66 -23.59 9.82
CA THR A 107 -0.27 -23.36 9.48
C THR A 107 0.07 -21.87 9.67
N PRO A 108 1.00 -21.52 10.57
CA PRO A 108 1.44 -20.14 10.76
C PRO A 108 2.10 -19.57 9.50
N TYR A 109 1.84 -18.29 9.22
CA TYR A 109 2.60 -17.52 8.25
C TYR A 109 3.85 -16.96 8.95
N ASN A 110 5.03 -17.27 8.42
CA ASN A 110 6.31 -16.87 9.03
C ASN A 110 7.26 -16.24 8.00
N THR A 111 8.45 -15.85 8.43
CA THR A 111 9.42 -15.14 7.58
C THR A 111 10.00 -15.98 6.42
N ASN A 112 9.78 -17.30 6.43
CA ASN A 112 10.20 -18.22 5.36
C ASN A 112 9.06 -18.56 4.39
N THR A 113 7.83 -18.11 4.68
CA THR A 113 6.68 -18.25 3.78
C THR A 113 6.91 -17.45 2.51
N LEU A 114 6.68 -18.10 1.36
CA LEU A 114 6.73 -17.48 0.05
C LEU A 114 5.33 -17.05 -0.37
N GLN A 115 5.26 -15.91 -1.04
CA GLN A 115 4.03 -15.30 -1.51
C GLN A 115 4.14 -14.96 -2.99
N GLN A 116 3.05 -15.14 -3.72
CA GLN A 116 2.92 -14.57 -5.06
C GLN A 116 2.70 -13.05 -4.95
N VAL A 117 3.68 -12.27 -5.40
CA VAL A 117 3.74 -10.80 -5.19
C VAL A 117 3.25 -9.97 -6.37
N PHE A 118 2.67 -10.61 -7.39
CA PHE A 118 2.12 -9.97 -8.59
C PHE A 118 3.08 -8.91 -9.18
N SER A 119 2.57 -7.72 -9.51
CA SER A 119 3.33 -6.65 -10.14
C SER A 119 4.54 -6.15 -9.34
N SER A 120 4.67 -6.44 -8.03
CA SER A 120 5.92 -6.17 -7.31
C SER A 120 7.12 -6.87 -7.97
N SER A 121 6.89 -7.96 -8.70
CA SER A 121 7.94 -8.65 -9.46
C SER A 121 8.49 -7.83 -10.64
N LYS A 122 7.77 -6.82 -11.13
CA LYS A 122 8.28 -5.90 -12.15
C LYS A 122 9.43 -5.05 -11.65
N PHE A 123 9.51 -4.78 -10.34
CA PHE A 123 10.69 -4.20 -9.71
C PHE A 123 11.91 -5.10 -9.94
N VAL A 124 11.79 -6.39 -9.64
CA VAL A 124 12.85 -7.39 -9.84
C VAL A 124 13.24 -7.51 -11.32
N THR A 125 12.28 -7.53 -12.23
CA THR A 125 12.55 -7.50 -13.69
C THR A 125 13.36 -6.26 -14.08
N SER A 126 13.00 -5.10 -13.54
CA SER A 126 13.72 -3.85 -13.82
C SER A 126 15.15 -3.90 -13.27
N MET A 127 15.38 -4.54 -12.12
CA MET A 127 16.73 -4.73 -11.56
C MET A 127 17.58 -5.73 -12.36
N VAL A 128 16.95 -6.74 -12.98
CA VAL A 128 17.64 -7.60 -13.95
C VAL A 128 18.10 -6.79 -15.16
N PHE A 129 17.23 -5.95 -15.73
CA PHE A 129 17.62 -5.09 -16.85
C PHE A 129 18.65 -4.03 -16.45
N LEU A 130 18.59 -3.53 -15.21
CA LEU A 130 19.60 -2.63 -14.64
C LEU A 130 20.98 -3.28 -14.68
N HIS A 131 21.06 -4.54 -14.23
CA HIS A 131 22.28 -5.33 -14.27
C HIS A 131 22.75 -5.63 -15.70
N LEU A 132 21.84 -5.94 -16.64
CA LEU A 132 22.19 -6.13 -18.06
C LEU A 132 22.76 -4.87 -18.71
N ILE A 133 22.21 -3.70 -18.38
CA ILE A 133 22.70 -2.40 -18.86
C ILE A 133 24.06 -2.08 -18.24
N ASN A 134 24.20 -2.26 -16.93
CA ASN A 134 25.46 -2.03 -16.22
C ASN A 134 26.59 -2.96 -16.71
N THR A 135 26.25 -4.15 -17.20
CA THR A 135 27.19 -5.10 -17.80
C THR A 135 27.33 -4.97 -19.32
N ASN A 136 26.82 -3.88 -19.91
CA ASN A 136 26.90 -3.56 -21.35
C ASN A 136 26.31 -4.62 -22.30
N ARG A 137 25.43 -5.50 -21.81
CA ARG A 137 24.77 -6.54 -22.64
C ARG A 137 23.55 -6.01 -23.39
N ILE A 138 22.90 -4.99 -22.83
CA ILE A 138 21.73 -4.31 -23.43
C ILE A 138 21.86 -2.81 -23.22
N LYS A 139 21.41 -2.00 -24.18
CA LYS A 139 21.24 -0.54 -24.01
C LYS A 139 19.75 -0.19 -24.05
N LEU A 140 19.36 0.86 -23.33
CA LEU A 140 17.98 1.36 -23.38
C LEU A 140 17.55 1.79 -24.79
N SER A 141 18.50 2.33 -25.56
CA SER A 141 18.28 2.78 -26.94
C SER A 141 18.27 1.65 -27.96
N ASP A 142 18.58 0.41 -27.57
CA ASP A 142 18.56 -0.71 -28.51
C ASP A 142 17.11 -0.95 -28.97
N PRO A 143 16.84 -0.96 -30.29
CA PRO A 143 15.54 -1.35 -30.80
C PRO A 143 15.34 -2.85 -30.51
N ILE A 144 14.14 -3.26 -30.10
CA ILE A 144 13.86 -4.66 -29.74
C ILE A 144 14.16 -5.60 -30.91
N VAL A 145 13.92 -5.14 -32.15
CA VAL A 145 14.21 -5.91 -33.37
C VAL A 145 15.68 -6.28 -33.56
N LYS A 146 16.61 -5.60 -32.87
CA LYS A 146 18.02 -6.00 -32.80
C LYS A 146 18.19 -7.40 -32.23
N TYR A 147 17.37 -7.77 -31.25
CA TYR A 147 17.42 -9.05 -30.54
C TYR A 147 16.34 -10.01 -31.04
N TRP A 148 15.18 -9.47 -31.40
CA TRP A 148 14.00 -10.24 -31.76
C TRP A 148 13.35 -9.68 -33.03
N PRO A 149 13.88 -10.00 -34.23
CA PRO A 149 13.39 -9.45 -35.50
C PRO A 149 11.88 -9.64 -35.73
N GLU A 150 11.34 -10.78 -35.30
CA GLU A 150 9.92 -11.13 -35.43
C GLU A 150 9.00 -10.16 -34.66
N PHE A 151 9.51 -9.49 -33.63
CA PHE A 151 8.79 -8.45 -32.90
C PHE A 151 8.48 -7.23 -33.79
N GLY A 152 9.24 -6.96 -34.85
CA GLY A 152 9.05 -5.76 -35.68
C GLY A 152 7.67 -5.68 -36.33
N GLN A 153 7.00 -6.81 -36.53
CA GLN A 153 5.70 -6.91 -37.19
C GLN A 153 4.65 -5.94 -36.61
N GLY A 154 3.85 -5.33 -37.47
CA GLY A 154 2.72 -4.50 -37.07
C GLY A 154 3.13 -3.14 -36.49
N GLY A 155 4.20 -2.53 -37.03
CA GLY A 155 4.61 -1.16 -36.73
C GLY A 155 5.33 -1.02 -35.39
N LYS A 156 6.19 -1.98 -35.04
CA LYS A 156 6.93 -2.02 -33.76
C LYS A 156 8.45 -1.94 -33.94
N GLU A 157 8.93 -1.69 -35.15
CA GLU A 157 10.35 -1.70 -35.52
C GLU A 157 11.17 -0.63 -34.76
N HIS A 158 10.54 0.48 -34.39
CA HIS A 158 11.15 1.59 -33.65
C HIS A 158 11.13 1.41 -32.12
N VAL A 159 10.39 0.43 -31.61
CA VAL A 159 10.25 0.26 -30.15
C VAL A 159 11.57 -0.22 -29.55
N THR A 160 12.07 0.55 -28.59
CA THR A 160 13.33 0.25 -27.88
C THR A 160 13.09 -0.48 -26.56
N VAL A 161 14.15 -1.08 -26.01
CA VAL A 161 14.12 -1.68 -24.67
C VAL A 161 13.66 -0.67 -23.62
N GLY A 162 14.14 0.56 -23.70
CA GLY A 162 13.75 1.64 -22.79
C GLY A 162 12.26 1.99 -22.88
N LEU A 163 11.70 2.07 -24.10
CA LEU A 163 10.27 2.32 -24.28
C LEU A 163 9.42 1.20 -23.67
N LEU A 164 9.80 -0.06 -23.88
CA LEU A 164 9.07 -1.19 -23.28
C LEU A 164 9.19 -1.22 -21.75
N LEU A 165 10.36 -0.94 -21.19
CA LEU A 165 10.57 -0.87 -19.74
C LEU A 165 9.67 0.19 -19.08
N GLN A 166 9.51 1.34 -19.75
CA GLN A 166 8.76 2.52 -19.28
C GLN A 166 7.27 2.51 -19.62
N HIS A 167 6.75 1.42 -20.20
CA HIS A 167 5.34 1.29 -20.62
C HIS A 167 4.92 2.09 -21.86
N HIS A 168 5.87 2.49 -22.70
CA HIS A 168 5.65 3.14 -24.00
C HIS A 168 5.82 2.19 -25.19
N GLY A 169 6.00 0.88 -24.94
CA GLY A 169 6.28 -0.11 -25.98
C GLY A 169 5.10 -0.51 -26.88
N GLY A 170 3.91 0.04 -26.64
CA GLY A 170 2.74 -0.17 -27.50
C GLY A 170 2.19 -1.60 -27.54
N VAL A 171 2.50 -2.43 -26.55
CA VAL A 171 2.04 -3.83 -26.47
C VAL A 171 1.42 -4.13 -25.09
N ALA A 172 0.67 -3.16 -24.57
CA ALA A 172 -0.02 -3.21 -23.28
C ALA A 172 -1.07 -4.32 -23.21
N PHE A 173 -1.69 -4.66 -24.35
CA PHE A 173 -2.66 -5.74 -24.48
C PHE A 173 -2.44 -6.56 -25.76
N LEU A 174 -3.01 -7.77 -25.77
CA LEU A 174 -2.95 -8.71 -26.88
C LEU A 174 -4.30 -8.85 -27.59
N ASP A 175 -4.26 -9.04 -28.90
CA ASP A 175 -5.42 -9.41 -29.70
C ASP A 175 -5.92 -10.80 -29.26
N PRO A 176 -7.23 -11.09 -29.35
CA PRO A 176 -7.82 -12.32 -28.81
C PRO A 176 -7.14 -13.63 -29.23
N LYS A 177 -6.66 -13.71 -30.48
CA LYS A 177 -5.95 -14.88 -31.04
C LYS A 177 -4.53 -15.06 -30.52
N ARG A 178 -3.95 -14.03 -29.89
CA ARG A 178 -2.58 -14.00 -29.36
C ARG A 178 -2.51 -14.22 -27.86
N ILE A 179 -3.64 -14.16 -27.16
CA ILE A 179 -3.70 -14.45 -25.73
C ILE A 179 -3.34 -15.93 -25.52
N PRO A 180 -2.29 -16.26 -24.75
CA PRO A 180 -1.88 -17.64 -24.52
C PRO A 180 -2.82 -18.37 -23.56
N THR A 181 -2.89 -19.70 -23.69
CA THR A 181 -3.41 -20.60 -22.65
C THR A 181 -2.39 -20.78 -21.53
N LEU A 182 -2.79 -21.38 -20.40
CA LEU A 182 -1.85 -21.67 -19.31
C LEU A 182 -0.72 -22.62 -19.74
N GLU A 183 -1.01 -23.60 -20.60
CA GLU A 183 0.00 -24.54 -21.10
C GLU A 183 0.98 -23.86 -22.08
N GLU A 184 0.46 -23.01 -22.97
CA GLU A 184 1.33 -22.21 -23.86
C GLU A 184 2.24 -21.24 -23.09
N MET A 185 1.90 -20.86 -21.85
CA MET A 185 2.77 -20.05 -21.00
C MET A 185 3.94 -20.84 -20.38
N LEU A 186 3.92 -22.17 -20.43
CA LEU A 186 5.03 -23.01 -19.97
C LEU A 186 6.09 -23.19 -21.06
N ASP A 187 5.67 -23.17 -22.32
CA ASP A 187 6.57 -23.20 -23.49
C ASP A 187 6.91 -21.77 -23.92
N LEU A 188 8.10 -21.32 -23.53
CA LEU A 188 8.54 -19.94 -23.80
C LEU A 188 8.73 -19.66 -25.29
N ASP A 189 9.03 -20.67 -26.12
CA ASP A 189 9.23 -20.49 -27.56
C ASP A 189 7.87 -20.38 -28.26
N ALA A 190 6.90 -21.22 -27.87
CA ALA A 190 5.51 -21.10 -28.33
C ALA A 190 4.90 -19.76 -27.90
N LEU A 191 5.13 -19.33 -26.65
CA LEU A 191 4.67 -18.04 -26.14
C LEU A 191 5.25 -16.88 -26.95
N ALA A 192 6.58 -16.87 -27.17
CA ALA A 192 7.25 -15.84 -27.96
C ALA A 192 6.69 -15.78 -29.38
N ALA A 193 6.62 -16.92 -30.09
CA ALA A 193 6.07 -16.98 -31.44
C ALA A 193 4.63 -16.45 -31.51
N LYS A 194 3.80 -16.75 -30.50
CA LYS A 194 2.40 -16.31 -30.44
C LYS A 194 2.25 -14.80 -30.24
N ILE A 195 3.08 -14.18 -29.40
CA ILE A 195 2.95 -12.75 -29.06
C ILE A 195 3.74 -11.82 -29.99
N ALA A 196 4.76 -12.30 -30.70
CA ALA A 196 5.62 -11.48 -31.58
C ALA A 196 4.82 -10.61 -32.56
N GLY A 197 3.82 -11.21 -33.21
CA GLY A 197 2.99 -10.58 -34.22
C GLY A 197 1.89 -9.67 -33.68
N GLN A 198 1.87 -9.30 -32.40
CA GLN A 198 0.93 -8.31 -31.86
C GLN A 198 1.16 -6.94 -32.51
N PRO A 199 0.19 -6.34 -33.22
CA PRO A 199 0.37 -4.99 -33.74
C PRO A 199 0.51 -3.95 -32.62
N HIS A 200 1.21 -2.85 -32.88
CA HIS A 200 1.33 -1.74 -31.94
C HIS A 200 -0.08 -1.22 -31.57
N ASN A 201 -0.46 -1.30 -30.30
CA ASN A 201 -1.80 -0.98 -29.79
C ASN A 201 -2.26 0.45 -30.15
N PHE A 202 -1.30 1.36 -30.33
CA PHE A 202 -1.53 2.78 -30.60
C PHE A 202 -0.95 3.28 -31.94
N GLY A 203 -0.75 2.38 -32.92
CA GLY A 203 -0.31 2.75 -34.26
C GLY A 203 1.06 3.45 -34.31
N GLY A 204 2.03 2.92 -33.56
CA GLY A 204 3.40 3.43 -33.46
C GLY A 204 3.59 4.64 -32.53
N LYS A 205 2.52 5.23 -31.99
CA LYS A 205 2.63 6.39 -31.09
C LYS A 205 3.17 5.99 -29.72
N GLU A 206 4.21 6.68 -29.27
CA GLU A 206 4.75 6.54 -27.91
C GLU A 206 3.78 7.17 -26.91
N VAL A 207 2.97 6.34 -26.27
CA VAL A 207 2.02 6.75 -25.24
C VAL A 207 2.24 5.91 -23.98
N SER A 208 2.07 6.53 -22.81
CA SER A 208 2.10 5.83 -21.54
C SER A 208 0.86 4.95 -21.40
N ALA A 209 1.04 3.63 -21.38
CA ALA A 209 -0.04 2.68 -21.19
C ALA A 209 0.45 1.47 -20.40
N TYR A 210 -0.06 1.26 -19.19
CA TYR A 210 0.39 0.20 -18.32
C TYR A 210 0.33 -1.18 -18.99
N HIS A 211 1.46 -1.88 -19.01
CA HIS A 211 1.58 -3.24 -19.55
C HIS A 211 1.49 -4.23 -18.39
N ALA A 212 0.25 -4.52 -17.94
CA ALA A 212 0.00 -5.24 -16.70
C ALA A 212 0.60 -6.66 -16.67
N VAL A 213 0.50 -7.38 -17.78
CA VAL A 213 1.00 -8.76 -17.91
C VAL A 213 2.10 -8.84 -18.96
N THR A 214 1.84 -8.23 -20.13
CA THR A 214 2.64 -8.38 -21.34
C THR A 214 4.08 -7.88 -21.20
N ARG A 215 4.35 -6.85 -20.37
CA ARG A 215 5.71 -6.33 -20.13
C ARG A 215 6.68 -7.45 -19.77
N GLY A 216 6.24 -8.36 -18.91
CA GLY A 216 7.06 -9.46 -18.42
C GLY A 216 7.40 -10.43 -19.53
N TRP A 217 6.44 -10.80 -20.37
CA TRP A 217 6.66 -11.75 -21.47
C TRP A 217 7.59 -11.16 -22.53
N PHE A 218 7.34 -9.93 -22.98
CA PHE A 218 8.19 -9.29 -23.98
C PHE A 218 9.62 -9.04 -23.45
N LEU A 219 9.77 -8.55 -22.21
CA LEU A 219 11.10 -8.36 -21.61
C LEU A 219 11.82 -9.69 -21.34
N ASN A 220 11.10 -10.77 -21.01
CA ASN A 220 11.71 -12.08 -20.84
C ASN A 220 12.31 -12.58 -22.15
N GLU A 221 11.59 -12.44 -23.25
CA GLU A 221 12.09 -12.85 -24.56
C GLU A 221 13.25 -11.98 -25.03
N VAL A 222 13.20 -10.66 -24.79
CA VAL A 222 14.35 -9.77 -25.05
C VAL A 222 15.59 -10.25 -24.30
N ALA A 223 15.46 -10.57 -23.01
CA ALA A 223 16.58 -11.07 -22.21
C ALA A 223 17.11 -12.41 -22.75
N ARG A 224 16.22 -13.36 -23.08
CA ARG A 224 16.59 -14.66 -23.67
C ARG A 224 17.37 -14.50 -24.97
N ARG A 225 16.87 -13.68 -25.90
CA ARG A 225 17.52 -13.44 -27.19
C ARG A 225 18.85 -12.69 -27.06
N ALA A 226 18.94 -11.74 -26.13
CA ALA A 226 20.15 -10.96 -25.92
C ALA A 226 21.26 -11.71 -25.17
N THR A 227 20.92 -12.70 -24.34
CA THR A 227 21.87 -13.30 -23.39
C THR A 227 21.91 -14.82 -23.38
N GLY A 228 20.96 -15.50 -24.03
CA GLY A 228 20.73 -16.93 -23.88
C GLY A 228 20.04 -17.32 -22.57
N MET A 229 19.72 -16.38 -21.68
CA MET A 229 19.14 -16.63 -20.36
C MET A 229 17.82 -15.89 -20.17
N THR A 230 16.88 -16.53 -19.49
CA THR A 230 15.64 -15.90 -19.03
C THR A 230 15.92 -14.85 -17.93
N VAL A 231 14.98 -13.95 -17.69
CA VAL A 231 15.03 -13.01 -16.55
C VAL A 231 15.15 -13.78 -15.22
N ARG A 232 14.48 -14.93 -15.13
CA ARG A 232 14.58 -15.86 -14.00
C ARG A 232 16.01 -16.34 -13.80
N GLU A 233 16.64 -16.83 -14.85
CA GLU A 233 18.00 -17.38 -14.76
C GLU A 233 19.03 -16.30 -14.46
N ILE A 234 18.90 -15.09 -15.00
CA ILE A 234 19.81 -13.98 -14.69
C ILE A 234 19.67 -13.60 -13.21
N MET A 235 18.44 -13.46 -12.72
CA MET A 235 18.19 -13.19 -11.30
C MET A 235 18.83 -14.29 -10.42
N TYR A 236 18.62 -15.56 -10.76
CA TYR A 236 19.08 -16.70 -9.97
C TYR A 236 20.60 -16.92 -10.04
N LYS A 237 21.21 -16.81 -11.22
CA LYS A 237 22.63 -17.14 -11.45
C LYS A 237 23.57 -15.97 -11.20
N GLU A 238 23.10 -14.71 -11.34
CA GLU A 238 24.00 -13.55 -11.34
C GLU A 238 23.72 -12.54 -10.23
N ILE A 239 22.46 -12.35 -9.82
CA ILE A 239 22.09 -11.34 -8.82
C ILE A 239 21.93 -11.96 -7.43
N LEU A 240 21.18 -13.06 -7.33
CA LEU A 240 20.88 -13.72 -6.05
C LEU A 240 22.15 -14.18 -5.29
N PRO A 241 23.21 -14.70 -5.95
CA PRO A 241 24.44 -15.04 -5.26
C PRO A 241 25.14 -13.82 -4.64
N LYS A 242 25.10 -12.66 -5.29
CA LYS A 242 25.65 -11.41 -4.75
C LYS A 242 24.87 -10.96 -3.52
N MET A 243 23.54 -11.12 -3.53
CA MET A 243 22.69 -10.79 -2.39
C MET A 243 22.96 -11.65 -1.15
N ASN A 244 23.37 -12.91 -1.37
CA ASN A 244 23.65 -13.89 -0.33
C ASN A 244 25.15 -14.05 -0.03
N ALA A 245 26.03 -13.22 -0.63
CA ALA A 245 27.46 -13.28 -0.38
C ALA A 245 27.76 -13.09 1.12
N GLY A 246 28.56 -13.98 1.70
CA GLY A 246 28.85 -14.00 3.14
C GLY A 246 27.88 -14.81 4.01
N LYS A 247 26.81 -15.40 3.44
CA LYS A 247 25.97 -16.40 4.11
C LYS A 247 26.41 -17.81 3.72
N ASN A 248 26.43 -18.75 4.67
CA ASN A 248 26.68 -20.16 4.39
C ASN A 248 25.54 -20.71 3.51
N TYR A 249 25.79 -20.81 2.20
CA TYR A 249 24.82 -21.28 1.21
C TYR A 249 25.12 -22.73 0.85
N VAL A 250 24.13 -23.61 1.00
CA VAL A 250 24.10 -24.86 0.23
C VAL A 250 23.30 -24.57 -1.04
N LYS A 251 23.82 -25.04 -2.18
CA LYS A 251 23.11 -25.10 -3.47
C LYS A 251 21.61 -25.39 -3.24
N PHE A 252 20.75 -24.68 -3.95
CA PHE A 252 19.29 -24.88 -4.03
C PHE A 252 18.42 -24.22 -2.96
N GLY A 253 18.84 -23.09 -2.38
CA GLY A 253 17.91 -22.24 -1.59
C GLY A 253 17.37 -22.89 -0.31
N VAL A 254 17.96 -24.00 0.14
CA VAL A 254 17.67 -24.61 1.44
C VAL A 254 18.53 -23.89 2.50
N PRO A 255 17.93 -23.34 3.58
CA PRO A 255 18.69 -22.65 4.62
C PRO A 255 19.75 -23.56 5.26
N HIS A 256 20.96 -23.04 5.47
CA HIS A 256 21.88 -23.56 6.47
C HIS A 256 21.63 -22.82 7.79
N GLU A 257 21.56 -23.54 8.90
CA GLU A 257 21.16 -23.07 10.24
C GLU A 257 22.16 -22.10 10.93
N SER A 258 23.12 -21.48 10.25
CA SER A 258 24.23 -20.85 10.97
C SER A 258 24.10 -19.37 11.37
N ASP A 259 23.11 -18.59 10.90
CA ASP A 259 23.03 -17.14 11.25
C ASP A 259 21.63 -16.63 11.65
N GLY A 260 20.68 -17.51 11.99
CA GLY A 260 19.34 -17.12 12.50
C GLY A 260 18.39 -16.46 11.49
N LEU A 261 18.85 -16.00 10.32
CA LEU A 261 18.03 -15.46 9.22
C LEU A 261 18.20 -16.29 7.94
N ALA A 262 17.11 -16.92 7.47
CA ALA A 262 17.11 -17.64 6.19
C ALA A 262 17.62 -16.79 5.00
N ALA A 263 18.22 -17.48 4.03
CA ALA A 263 18.75 -16.89 2.80
C ALA A 263 17.67 -16.12 2.01
N TYR A 264 18.08 -15.13 1.23
CA TYR A 264 17.17 -14.44 0.32
C TYR A 264 16.81 -15.37 -0.84
N GLU A 265 15.54 -15.36 -1.24
CA GLU A 265 15.01 -16.28 -2.23
C GLU A 265 13.95 -15.62 -3.13
N PHE A 266 14.02 -15.93 -4.42
CA PHE A 266 13.08 -15.42 -5.41
C PHE A 266 12.94 -16.40 -6.59
N HIS A 267 11.71 -16.63 -7.03
CA HIS A 267 11.39 -17.47 -8.18
C HIS A 267 10.38 -16.80 -9.10
N TYR A 268 10.60 -16.84 -10.42
CA TYR A 268 9.53 -16.62 -11.39
C TYR A 268 8.90 -17.96 -11.74
N GLY A 269 7.76 -18.21 -11.11
CA GLY A 269 7.12 -19.51 -11.12
C GLY A 269 7.90 -20.58 -10.35
N VAL A 270 7.20 -21.64 -9.98
CA VAL A 270 7.80 -22.82 -9.34
C VAL A 270 8.79 -23.47 -10.31
N PRO A 271 10.05 -23.76 -9.90
CA PRO A 271 10.97 -24.52 -10.73
C PRO A 271 10.41 -25.90 -11.06
N ASP A 272 10.67 -26.38 -12.29
CA ASP A 272 10.41 -27.77 -12.62
C ASP A 272 11.53 -28.67 -12.06
N GLU A 273 12.78 -28.20 -12.11
CA GLU A 273 13.96 -28.93 -11.63
C GLU A 273 14.95 -28.04 -10.84
N PRO A 274 15.72 -28.61 -9.90
CA PRO A 274 15.62 -29.99 -9.42
C PRO A 274 14.32 -30.22 -8.63
N ARG A 275 13.72 -31.41 -8.71
CA ARG A 275 12.46 -31.76 -8.02
C ARG A 275 12.43 -31.39 -6.53
N GLU A 276 13.55 -31.57 -5.82
CA GLU A 276 13.66 -31.20 -4.39
C GLU A 276 13.42 -29.70 -4.16
N LEU A 277 14.00 -28.85 -5.00
CA LEU A 277 13.76 -27.41 -4.98
C LEU A 277 12.29 -27.09 -5.30
N ALA A 278 11.72 -27.78 -6.29
CA ALA A 278 10.32 -27.60 -6.66
C ALA A 278 9.38 -27.89 -5.48
N GLU A 279 9.56 -29.01 -4.80
CA GLU A 279 8.75 -29.39 -3.63
C GLU A 279 8.98 -28.47 -2.44
N ASN A 280 10.23 -28.06 -2.20
CA ASN A 280 10.56 -27.08 -1.15
C ASN A 280 9.85 -25.74 -1.40
N VAL A 281 9.90 -25.21 -2.62
CA VAL A 281 9.20 -23.97 -2.98
C VAL A 281 7.69 -24.16 -2.83
N LYS A 282 7.11 -25.23 -3.40
CA LYS A 282 5.66 -25.50 -3.33
C LYS A 282 5.16 -25.55 -1.89
N SER A 283 5.89 -26.21 -0.99
CA SER A 283 5.49 -26.35 0.42
C SER A 283 5.48 -25.04 1.21
N ARG A 284 6.21 -24.01 0.74
CA ARG A 284 6.30 -22.71 1.41
C ARG A 284 5.45 -21.62 0.77
N VAL A 285 4.89 -21.85 -0.43
CA VAL A 285 4.03 -20.88 -1.11
C VAL A 285 2.64 -20.86 -0.48
N ALA A 286 2.30 -19.78 0.22
CA ALA A 286 0.96 -19.60 0.77
C ALA A 286 -0.09 -19.42 -0.35
N PRO A 287 -1.28 -20.03 -0.23
CA PRO A 287 -2.39 -19.77 -1.14
C PRO A 287 -2.90 -18.34 -1.00
N LEU A 288 -3.21 -17.71 -2.14
CA LEU A 288 -3.91 -16.43 -2.16
C LEU A 288 -5.36 -16.62 -1.75
N ASP A 289 -5.86 -15.71 -0.91
CA ASP A 289 -7.25 -15.63 -0.50
C ASP A 289 -7.72 -14.17 -0.55
N SER A 290 -9.00 -13.93 -0.35
CA SER A 290 -9.57 -12.58 -0.29
C SER A 290 -10.99 -12.58 0.31
N SER A 291 -11.63 -11.41 0.30
CA SER A 291 -13.04 -11.24 0.63
C SER A 291 -13.94 -11.89 -0.43
N ASN A 292 -15.09 -12.42 0.03
CA ASN A 292 -16.06 -13.11 -0.82
C ASN A 292 -16.66 -12.20 -1.90
N LEU A 293 -17.25 -12.82 -2.93
CA LEU A 293 -17.82 -12.11 -4.08
C LEU A 293 -18.91 -11.10 -3.68
N PHE A 294 -19.75 -11.45 -2.71
CA PHE A 294 -20.83 -10.58 -2.23
C PHE A 294 -20.30 -9.23 -1.72
N PHE A 295 -19.25 -9.25 -0.89
CA PHE A 295 -18.65 -8.02 -0.40
C PHE A 295 -18.04 -7.18 -1.49
N ARG A 296 -17.42 -7.80 -2.49
CA ARG A 296 -16.87 -7.08 -3.64
C ARG A 296 -17.97 -6.38 -4.44
N ILE A 297 -19.07 -7.09 -4.70
CA ILE A 297 -20.26 -6.49 -5.34
C ILE A 297 -20.77 -5.33 -4.50
N MET A 298 -20.83 -5.49 -3.17
CA MET A 298 -21.25 -4.39 -2.30
C MET A 298 -20.34 -3.19 -2.35
N CYS A 299 -19.02 -3.40 -2.39
CA CYS A 299 -18.05 -2.32 -2.58
C CYS A 299 -18.19 -1.61 -3.94
N ILE A 300 -18.65 -2.30 -4.99
CA ILE A 300 -18.92 -1.71 -6.31
C ILE A 300 -20.19 -0.85 -6.28
N LEU A 301 -21.24 -1.33 -5.60
CA LEU A 301 -22.55 -0.68 -5.59
C LEU A 301 -22.65 0.47 -4.57
N MET A 302 -21.80 0.46 -3.54
CA MET A 302 -21.85 1.42 -2.45
C MET A 302 -21.32 2.80 -2.87
N PRO A 303 -22.07 3.89 -2.61
CA PRO A 303 -21.59 5.23 -2.92
C PRO A 303 -20.28 5.55 -2.18
N THR A 304 -19.32 6.17 -2.88
CA THR A 304 -18.00 6.53 -2.33
C THR A 304 -18.05 7.28 -0.99
N LYS A 305 -18.99 8.22 -0.83
CA LYS A 305 -19.18 8.95 0.43
C LYS A 305 -19.55 8.02 1.60
N LEU A 306 -20.38 7.01 1.34
CA LEU A 306 -20.75 6.02 2.35
C LEU A 306 -19.56 5.11 2.66
N MET A 307 -18.76 4.71 1.67
CA MET A 307 -17.53 3.95 1.89
C MET A 307 -16.56 4.69 2.81
N PHE A 308 -16.33 5.99 2.56
CA PHE A 308 -15.48 6.80 3.43
C PHE A 308 -16.02 6.92 4.85
N LEU A 309 -17.33 7.14 5.01
CA LEU A 309 -17.97 7.23 6.34
C LEU A 309 -17.75 5.97 7.19
N ILE A 310 -17.65 4.81 6.55
CA ILE A 310 -17.46 3.52 7.22
C ILE A 310 -15.99 3.05 7.23
N GLY A 311 -15.04 3.94 6.90
CA GLY A 311 -13.61 3.64 6.91
C GLY A 311 -13.14 2.73 5.78
N MET A 312 -13.91 2.62 4.70
CA MET A 312 -13.57 1.83 3.52
C MET A 312 -13.06 2.70 2.38
N ALA A 313 -12.00 2.24 1.75
CA ALA A 313 -11.49 2.80 0.51
C ALA A 313 -12.43 2.48 -0.66
N PRO A 314 -12.78 3.45 -1.53
CA PRO A 314 -13.54 3.18 -2.73
C PRO A 314 -12.74 2.30 -3.70
N ILE A 315 -13.47 1.49 -4.47
CA ILE A 315 -12.88 0.78 -5.60
C ILE A 315 -12.43 1.81 -6.65
N PRO A 316 -11.20 1.69 -7.19
CA PRO A 316 -10.74 2.58 -8.24
C PRO A 316 -11.68 2.62 -9.45
N PRO A 317 -11.99 3.80 -9.99
CA PRO A 317 -12.80 3.93 -11.21
C PRO A 317 -12.25 3.09 -12.37
N THR A 318 -10.92 3.01 -12.49
CA THR A 318 -10.21 2.15 -13.45
C THR A 318 -10.59 0.67 -13.33
N LEU A 319 -10.67 0.17 -12.09
CA LEU A 319 -11.01 -1.22 -11.83
C LEU A 319 -12.51 -1.46 -12.07
N VAL A 320 -13.38 -0.49 -11.75
CA VAL A 320 -14.80 -0.56 -12.13
C VAL A 320 -14.98 -0.61 -13.64
N LYS A 321 -14.29 0.27 -14.38
CA LYS A 321 -14.36 0.33 -15.85
C LYS A 321 -13.83 -0.94 -16.51
N SER A 322 -12.74 -1.52 -15.98
CA SER A 322 -12.19 -2.77 -16.51
C SER A 322 -13.15 -3.96 -16.37
N PHE A 323 -14.01 -3.97 -15.35
CA PHE A 323 -15.05 -4.99 -15.18
C PHE A 323 -16.31 -4.71 -15.99
N LEU A 324 -16.80 -3.46 -16.03
CA LEU A 324 -18.11 -3.13 -16.59
C LEU A 324 -18.08 -2.81 -18.09
N VAL A 325 -16.99 -2.26 -18.61
CA VAL A 325 -16.89 -1.81 -20.01
C VAL A 325 -16.02 -2.77 -20.81
N LYS A 326 -16.62 -3.86 -21.30
CA LYS A 326 -15.93 -4.85 -22.15
C LYS A 326 -15.32 -4.18 -23.38
N GLY A 327 -14.08 -4.55 -23.70
CA GLY A 327 -13.36 -4.02 -24.87
C GLY A 327 -12.71 -2.64 -24.66
N SER A 328 -12.94 -1.97 -23.53
CA SER A 328 -12.15 -0.80 -23.12
C SER A 328 -10.66 -1.15 -23.00
N VAL A 329 -9.78 -0.15 -23.04
CA VAL A 329 -8.33 -0.35 -22.88
C VAL A 329 -8.05 -0.96 -21.51
N GLU A 330 -8.73 -0.49 -20.47
CA GLU A 330 -8.62 -1.00 -19.10
C GLU A 330 -9.04 -2.47 -19.00
N ASN A 331 -10.15 -2.84 -19.65
CA ASN A 331 -10.61 -4.24 -19.72
C ASN A 331 -9.59 -5.12 -20.46
N LYS A 332 -9.11 -4.68 -21.63
CA LYS A 332 -8.14 -5.44 -22.43
C LYS A 332 -6.84 -5.68 -21.67
N VAL A 333 -6.33 -4.68 -20.97
CA VAL A 333 -5.06 -4.75 -20.24
C VAL A 333 -5.18 -5.50 -18.91
N LEU A 334 -6.17 -5.19 -18.09
CA LEU A 334 -6.27 -5.70 -16.72
C LEU A 334 -7.00 -7.05 -16.62
N ILE A 335 -7.86 -7.37 -17.59
CA ILE A 335 -8.71 -8.56 -17.54
C ILE A 335 -8.43 -9.50 -18.72
N SER A 336 -8.47 -9.02 -19.96
CA SER A 336 -8.50 -9.91 -21.13
C SER A 336 -7.14 -10.45 -21.57
N SER A 337 -6.07 -9.68 -21.44
CA SER A 337 -4.73 -10.06 -21.93
C SER A 337 -3.91 -10.88 -20.92
N GLY A 338 -4.51 -11.21 -19.77
CA GLY A 338 -3.91 -12.09 -18.79
C GLY A 338 -4.09 -13.57 -19.12
N PRO A 339 -3.59 -14.47 -18.25
CA PRO A 339 -3.79 -15.90 -18.38
C PRO A 339 -5.27 -16.26 -18.42
N LYS A 340 -5.68 -17.13 -19.35
CA LYS A 340 -7.05 -17.66 -19.40
C LYS A 340 -7.18 -18.86 -18.47
N PHE A 341 -8.03 -18.75 -17.47
CA PHE A 341 -8.35 -19.82 -16.54
C PHE A 341 -9.60 -20.57 -17.00
N THR A 342 -9.60 -21.89 -16.86
CA THR A 342 -10.68 -22.78 -17.33
C THR A 342 -11.75 -23.07 -16.27
N GLY A 343 -11.72 -22.41 -15.11
CA GLY A 343 -12.63 -22.65 -13.99
C GLY A 343 -13.36 -21.40 -13.46
N GLU A 344 -14.33 -21.61 -12.57
CA GLU A 344 -15.19 -20.56 -12.00
C GLU A 344 -14.52 -19.65 -10.96
N LYS A 345 -13.27 -19.95 -10.58
CA LYS A 345 -12.56 -19.16 -9.58
C LYS A 345 -12.18 -17.80 -10.17
N ASN A 346 -12.56 -16.74 -9.46
CA ASN A 346 -12.19 -15.37 -9.80
C ASN A 346 -10.85 -14.97 -9.16
N PHE A 347 -10.31 -13.82 -9.55
CA PHE A 347 -9.18 -13.20 -8.86
C PHE A 347 -9.41 -13.13 -7.34
N PRO A 348 -8.42 -13.42 -6.48
CA PRO A 348 -7.07 -13.90 -6.78
C PRO A 348 -6.96 -15.44 -6.86
N TRP A 349 -8.02 -16.20 -6.55
CA TRP A 349 -7.97 -17.65 -6.36
C TRP A 349 -7.59 -18.43 -7.62
N ASN A 350 -7.87 -17.89 -8.80
CA ASN A 350 -7.42 -18.46 -10.06
C ASN A 350 -5.88 -18.50 -10.19
N TYR A 351 -5.16 -17.56 -9.59
CA TYR A 351 -3.69 -17.58 -9.57
C TYR A 351 -3.11 -18.62 -8.60
N ASN A 352 -3.94 -19.33 -7.83
CA ASN A 352 -3.50 -20.52 -7.10
C ASN A 352 -3.38 -21.76 -7.98
N ASP A 353 -3.78 -21.67 -9.25
CA ASP A 353 -3.65 -22.76 -10.21
C ASP A 353 -2.18 -23.22 -10.36
N PRO A 354 -1.90 -24.53 -10.23
CA PRO A 354 -0.54 -25.05 -10.31
C PRO A 354 0.17 -24.77 -11.64
N THR A 355 -0.55 -24.83 -12.76
CA THR A 355 0.00 -24.53 -14.10
C THR A 355 0.35 -23.04 -14.18
N CYS A 356 -0.54 -22.16 -13.72
CA CYS A 356 -0.26 -20.72 -13.64
C CYS A 356 0.98 -20.43 -12.77
N ARG A 357 1.10 -21.08 -11.61
CA ARG A 357 2.23 -20.92 -10.68
C ARG A 357 3.55 -21.47 -11.22
N ARG A 358 3.54 -22.38 -12.19
CA ARG A 358 4.77 -22.84 -12.86
C ARG A 358 5.24 -21.86 -13.94
N SER A 359 4.33 -21.05 -14.49
CA SER A 359 4.67 -20.14 -15.59
C SER A 359 5.72 -19.09 -15.22
N GLN A 360 6.66 -18.86 -16.13
CA GLN A 360 7.65 -17.79 -16.01
C GLN A 360 7.09 -16.51 -16.62
N SER A 361 6.32 -15.77 -15.82
CA SER A 361 5.69 -14.51 -16.20
C SER A 361 6.21 -13.37 -15.35
N PRO A 362 7.31 -12.68 -15.76
CA PRO A 362 8.00 -11.72 -14.89
C PRO A 362 7.19 -10.51 -14.40
N SER A 363 5.99 -10.32 -14.94
CA SER A 363 5.05 -9.30 -14.50
C SER A 363 4.13 -9.69 -13.34
N PHE A 364 3.96 -10.99 -13.03
CA PHE A 364 3.03 -11.39 -11.98
C PHE A 364 3.33 -12.72 -11.25
N SER A 365 4.19 -13.60 -11.78
CA SER A 365 4.42 -14.93 -11.19
C SER A 365 5.60 -14.99 -10.22
N GLY A 366 6.07 -13.83 -9.73
CA GLY A 366 7.12 -13.77 -8.72
C GLY A 366 6.66 -14.38 -7.39
N LEU A 367 7.39 -15.39 -6.92
CA LEU A 367 7.22 -16.07 -5.64
C LEU A 367 8.41 -15.69 -4.74
N THR A 368 8.14 -14.95 -3.67
CA THR A 368 9.16 -14.43 -2.76
C THR A 368 8.53 -13.94 -1.47
N ASN A 369 9.30 -13.27 -0.61
CA ASN A 369 8.85 -12.76 0.67
C ASN A 369 9.27 -11.28 0.84
N ALA A 370 8.81 -10.61 1.90
CA ALA A 370 9.09 -9.20 2.09
C ALA A 370 10.60 -8.93 2.25
N ARG A 371 11.30 -9.83 2.96
CA ARG A 371 12.74 -9.74 3.24
C ARG A 371 13.58 -9.67 1.97
N PHE A 372 13.36 -10.55 0.99
CA PHE A 372 14.07 -10.52 -0.29
C PHE A 372 13.86 -9.18 -1.02
N LEU A 373 12.60 -8.74 -1.13
CA LEU A 373 12.24 -7.53 -1.86
C LEU A 373 12.84 -6.27 -1.20
N ALA A 374 12.76 -6.16 0.13
CA ALA A 374 13.35 -5.05 0.87
C ALA A 374 14.89 -5.04 0.72
N ARG A 375 15.55 -6.20 0.74
CA ARG A 375 16.99 -6.29 0.50
C ARG A 375 17.36 -5.87 -0.92
N LEU A 376 16.62 -6.30 -1.93
CA LEU A 376 16.88 -5.89 -3.31
C LEU A 376 16.70 -4.38 -3.47
N ALA A 377 15.64 -3.80 -2.89
CA ALA A 377 15.42 -2.36 -2.87
C ALA A 377 16.59 -1.64 -2.18
N GLU A 378 17.09 -2.19 -1.07
CA GLU A 378 18.22 -1.63 -0.34
C GLU A 378 19.53 -1.67 -1.11
N LEU A 379 19.84 -2.75 -1.83
CA LEU A 379 21.03 -2.85 -2.68
C LEU A 379 21.05 -1.84 -3.83
N VAL A 380 19.86 -1.45 -4.29
CA VAL A 380 19.67 -0.45 -5.34
C VAL A 380 19.74 0.95 -4.76
N ARG A 381 19.03 1.20 -3.65
CA ARG A 381 19.02 2.48 -2.95
C ARG A 381 20.44 2.93 -2.58
N ARG A 382 21.26 2.04 -2.02
CA ARG A 382 22.64 2.36 -1.60
C ARG A 382 23.59 2.70 -2.75
N SER A 383 23.26 2.34 -4.00
CA SER A 383 24.05 2.77 -5.18
C SER A 383 24.14 4.29 -5.28
N GLN A 384 23.18 5.03 -4.72
CA GLN A 384 23.21 6.50 -4.64
C GLN A 384 24.42 7.03 -3.85
N SER A 385 24.92 6.29 -2.85
CA SER A 385 26.05 6.75 -2.02
C SER A 385 27.38 6.79 -2.79
N GLY A 386 27.57 5.88 -3.76
CA GLY A 386 28.81 5.72 -4.53
C GLY A 386 30.01 5.15 -3.77
N THR A 387 29.93 4.97 -2.45
CA THR A 387 31.03 4.49 -1.61
C THR A 387 30.94 3.00 -1.28
N ASP A 388 29.76 2.40 -1.40
CA ASP A 388 29.53 1.00 -1.04
C ASP A 388 29.85 0.05 -2.22
N ARG A 389 30.92 -0.75 -2.06
CA ARG A 389 31.34 -1.77 -3.04
C ARG A 389 30.36 -2.94 -3.18
N THR A 390 29.38 -3.06 -2.27
CA THR A 390 28.33 -4.08 -2.30
C THR A 390 27.06 -3.61 -3.01
N ALA A 391 27.02 -2.36 -3.48
CA ALA A 391 25.88 -1.81 -4.22
C ALA A 391 25.65 -2.54 -5.55
N LEU A 392 24.41 -2.52 -6.05
CA LEU A 392 24.05 -3.27 -7.27
C LEU A 392 24.71 -2.70 -8.54
N VAL A 393 24.78 -1.37 -8.62
CA VAL A 393 25.38 -0.61 -9.72
C VAL A 393 26.20 0.57 -9.20
N SER A 394 27.01 1.19 -10.07
CA SER A 394 27.73 2.43 -9.74
C SER A 394 26.77 3.60 -9.54
N LYS A 395 27.26 4.65 -8.88
CA LYS A 395 26.48 5.89 -8.65
C LYS A 395 26.10 6.56 -9.97
N GLU A 396 27.00 6.60 -10.94
CA GLU A 396 26.77 7.22 -12.25
C GLU A 396 25.66 6.50 -13.01
N THR A 397 25.68 5.15 -12.99
CA THR A 397 24.61 4.32 -13.56
C THR A 397 23.29 4.55 -12.83
N PHE A 398 23.31 4.62 -11.49
CA PHE A 398 22.13 4.90 -10.69
C PHE A 398 21.52 6.26 -11.01
N ASP A 399 22.30 7.33 -10.92
CA ASP A 399 21.84 8.71 -11.17
C ASP A 399 21.27 8.85 -12.58
N THR A 400 21.91 8.22 -13.57
CA THR A 400 21.45 8.28 -14.98
C THR A 400 20.13 7.56 -15.20
N LEU A 401 19.95 6.38 -14.59
CA LEU A 401 18.83 5.49 -14.86
C LEU A 401 17.63 5.71 -13.92
N PHE A 402 17.86 6.24 -12.74
CA PHE A 402 16.83 6.63 -11.75
C PHE A 402 16.47 8.12 -11.80
N ALA A 403 17.10 8.89 -12.69
CA ALA A 403 16.72 10.28 -12.95
C ALA A 403 15.19 10.42 -13.13
N PRO A 404 14.54 11.33 -12.38
CA PRO A 404 13.13 11.64 -12.53
C PRO A 404 12.79 12.10 -13.96
N ARG A 405 11.60 11.71 -14.43
CA ARG A 405 10.98 12.17 -15.69
C ARG A 405 9.60 12.78 -15.42
N LEU A 406 9.23 13.84 -16.13
CA LEU A 406 7.91 14.45 -15.95
C LEU A 406 6.80 13.38 -15.98
N PRO A 407 5.88 13.37 -14.99
CA PRO A 407 4.76 12.45 -14.99
C PRO A 407 3.92 12.59 -16.25
N GLU A 408 3.40 11.48 -16.73
CA GLU A 408 2.49 11.42 -17.88
C GLU A 408 1.20 10.73 -17.47
N ILE A 409 0.08 11.11 -18.09
CA ILE A 409 -1.20 10.41 -17.89
C ILE A 409 -1.11 9.04 -18.56
N ASP A 410 -1.18 7.99 -17.74
CA ASP A 410 -1.26 6.61 -18.24
C ASP A 410 -2.68 6.31 -18.74
N LEU A 411 -2.79 5.84 -19.98
CA LEU A 411 -4.07 5.56 -20.64
C LEU A 411 -4.86 4.39 -20.05
N VAL A 412 -4.20 3.51 -19.29
CA VAL A 412 -4.84 2.36 -18.65
C VAL A 412 -5.24 2.73 -17.23
N LEU A 413 -4.31 3.27 -16.46
CA LEU A 413 -4.54 3.57 -15.05
C LEU A 413 -5.28 4.88 -14.84
N ASN A 414 -5.33 5.74 -15.86
CA ASN A 414 -5.95 7.07 -15.85
C ASN A 414 -5.47 7.92 -14.67
N LYS A 415 -4.14 7.91 -14.48
CA LYS A 415 -3.41 8.64 -13.44
C LYS A 415 -2.11 9.16 -14.01
N GLU A 416 -1.61 10.24 -13.42
CA GLU A 416 -0.23 10.67 -13.63
C GLU A 416 0.70 9.62 -13.02
N LEU A 417 1.52 9.00 -13.87
CA LEU A 417 2.53 8.05 -13.49
C LEU A 417 3.88 8.56 -13.96
N ALA A 418 4.90 8.31 -13.15
CA ALA A 418 6.27 8.57 -13.52
C ALA A 418 7.09 7.29 -13.34
N PHE A 419 7.78 6.90 -14.42
CA PHE A 419 8.72 5.80 -14.41
C PHE A 419 10.12 6.35 -14.65
N THR A 420 11.09 5.80 -13.94
CA THR A 420 12.50 6.04 -14.23
C THR A 420 12.88 5.42 -15.57
N LYS A 421 14.06 5.71 -16.10
CA LYS A 421 14.50 5.12 -17.39
C LYS A 421 14.60 3.60 -17.35
N ILE A 422 14.80 3.02 -16.17
CA ILE A 422 14.79 1.57 -15.97
C ILE A 422 13.38 0.99 -15.74
N GLY A 423 12.36 1.84 -15.82
CA GLY A 423 10.96 1.45 -15.71
C GLY A 423 10.47 1.28 -14.28
N THR A 424 11.26 1.61 -13.25
CA THR A 424 10.80 1.61 -11.85
C THR A 424 9.88 2.81 -11.64
N GLY A 425 8.72 2.63 -11.00
CA GLY A 425 7.85 3.77 -10.70
C GLY A 425 8.45 4.63 -9.60
N TYR A 426 8.22 5.94 -9.63
CA TYR A 426 8.59 6.81 -8.53
C TYR A 426 7.46 7.80 -8.22
N PHE A 427 7.14 7.94 -6.93
CA PHE A 427 5.84 8.43 -6.48
C PHE A 427 6.03 9.48 -5.37
N THR A 428 5.37 10.62 -5.51
CA THR A 428 5.50 11.77 -4.59
C THR A 428 4.25 12.00 -3.72
N ARG A 429 3.18 11.22 -3.92
CA ARG A 429 1.95 11.20 -3.11
C ARG A 429 1.28 9.84 -3.18
N GLY A 430 0.79 9.35 -2.03
CA GLY A 430 -0.11 8.22 -1.82
C GLY A 430 -0.52 7.48 -3.09
N PHE A 431 0.36 6.59 -3.56
CA PHE A 431 0.15 5.81 -4.78
C PHE A 431 -1.03 4.84 -4.63
N GLY A 432 -1.50 4.61 -3.39
CA GLY A 432 -2.64 3.78 -3.06
C GLY A 432 -3.90 4.13 -3.84
N PHE A 433 -4.45 3.11 -4.49
CA PHE A 433 -5.76 3.18 -5.11
C PHE A 433 -6.84 3.26 -4.01
N GLY A 434 -7.41 4.45 -3.80
CA GLY A 434 -8.53 4.65 -2.88
C GLY A 434 -8.15 4.78 -1.40
N THR A 435 -6.88 4.90 -1.04
CA THR A 435 -6.48 5.07 0.37
C THR A 435 -6.61 6.53 0.81
N PRO A 436 -7.30 6.85 1.94
CA PRO A 436 -7.38 8.20 2.50
C PRO A 436 -6.07 8.71 3.11
N TRP A 437 -5.03 7.89 3.16
CA TRP A 437 -3.80 8.22 3.87
C TRP A 437 -2.85 9.04 2.99
N ALA A 438 -2.71 10.30 3.35
CA ALA A 438 -1.59 11.17 3.01
C ALA A 438 -0.34 10.70 3.78
N VAL A 439 0.24 9.55 3.40
CA VAL A 439 1.57 9.19 3.88
C VAL A 439 2.58 9.78 2.90
N GLY A 440 3.26 10.82 3.37
CA GLY A 440 4.30 11.55 2.68
C GLY A 440 3.84 12.92 2.16
N ASP A 441 4.35 13.99 2.79
CA ASP A 441 4.19 15.38 2.37
C ASP A 441 5.35 15.78 1.43
N GLY A 442 5.43 15.08 0.29
CA GLY A 442 6.41 15.35 -0.77
C GLY A 442 7.53 14.31 -0.91
N GLU A 443 7.60 13.31 -0.03
CA GLU A 443 8.58 12.23 -0.10
C GLU A 443 8.47 11.43 -1.41
N ILE A 444 9.61 11.18 -2.03
CA ILE A 444 9.69 10.40 -3.27
C ILE A 444 10.06 8.95 -2.96
N PHE A 445 9.14 8.03 -3.22
CA PHE A 445 9.38 6.60 -3.14
C PHE A 445 9.56 6.00 -4.53
N TYR A 446 10.62 5.20 -4.72
CA TYR A 446 10.89 4.44 -5.93
C TYR A 446 10.53 2.98 -5.70
N GLY A 447 9.82 2.34 -6.62
CA GLY A 447 9.53 0.92 -6.49
C GLY A 447 8.37 0.42 -7.32
N TRP A 448 7.64 -0.56 -6.77
CA TRP A 448 6.47 -1.17 -7.40
C TRP A 448 5.52 -1.79 -6.37
N ALA A 449 4.25 -1.85 -6.73
CA ALA A 449 3.21 -2.53 -5.97
C ALA A 449 2.46 -3.60 -6.78
N GLY A 450 2.08 -4.68 -6.10
CA GLY A 450 1.33 -5.80 -6.62
C GLY A 450 -0.16 -5.68 -6.35
N ALA A 451 -0.95 -6.27 -7.26
CA ALA A 451 -2.37 -6.45 -7.02
C ALA A 451 -2.60 -7.21 -5.71
N GLY A 452 -3.51 -6.73 -4.88
CA GLY A 452 -3.81 -7.34 -3.60
C GLY A 452 -3.21 -6.63 -2.40
N GLY A 453 -2.11 -5.88 -2.55
CA GLY A 453 -1.49 -5.12 -1.45
C GLY A 453 0.03 -5.19 -1.33
N SER A 454 0.71 -6.11 -2.05
CA SER A 454 2.15 -6.29 -1.91
C SER A 454 2.87 -5.07 -2.43
N ILE A 455 4.01 -4.72 -1.85
CA ILE A 455 4.74 -3.51 -2.24
C ILE A 455 6.22 -3.67 -1.94
N VAL A 456 7.05 -3.08 -2.79
CA VAL A 456 8.49 -2.90 -2.58
C VAL A 456 8.81 -1.47 -2.98
N VAL A 457 9.35 -0.69 -2.05
CA VAL A 457 9.72 0.71 -2.29
C VAL A 457 10.98 1.08 -1.54
N PHE A 458 11.70 2.09 -2.02
CA PHE A 458 12.77 2.74 -1.27
C PHE A 458 12.65 4.25 -1.39
N ASN A 459 13.14 4.95 -0.37
CA ASN A 459 13.22 6.39 -0.29
C ASN A 459 14.69 6.80 -0.13
N LEU A 460 15.12 7.75 -0.96
CA LEU A 460 16.52 8.19 -0.98
C LEU A 460 16.84 9.17 0.16
N GLU A 461 15.92 10.09 0.47
CA GLU A 461 16.08 11.14 1.48
C GLU A 461 16.19 10.56 2.90
N HIS A 462 15.22 9.75 3.28
CA HIS A 462 15.14 9.06 4.56
C HIS A 462 15.91 7.73 4.56
N ARG A 463 16.56 7.36 3.46
CA ARG A 463 17.40 6.15 3.38
C ARG A 463 16.67 4.87 3.84
N ILE A 464 15.37 4.79 3.54
CA ILE A 464 14.49 3.67 3.86
C ILE A 464 14.38 2.73 2.66
N SER A 465 14.41 1.43 2.90
CA SER A 465 13.94 0.41 1.94
C SER A 465 12.89 -0.47 2.61
N PHE A 466 11.72 -0.57 2.02
CA PHE A 466 10.53 -1.18 2.62
C PHE A 466 9.92 -2.23 1.69
N SER A 467 9.42 -3.31 2.27
CA SER A 467 8.59 -4.27 1.57
C SER A 467 7.51 -4.86 2.45
N PHE A 468 6.37 -5.19 1.84
CA PHE A 468 5.27 -5.90 2.47
C PHE A 468 4.69 -6.95 1.50
N THR A 469 4.43 -8.14 2.02
CA THR A 469 3.84 -9.26 1.27
C THR A 469 2.76 -9.94 2.10
N MET A 470 1.67 -10.36 1.46
CA MET A 470 0.49 -10.88 2.13
C MET A 470 -0.23 -11.93 1.29
N ASN A 471 -0.93 -12.86 1.94
CA ASN A 471 -1.75 -13.86 1.28
C ASN A 471 -3.23 -13.45 1.15
N PHE A 472 -3.67 -12.39 1.84
CA PHE A 472 -5.03 -11.86 1.70
C PHE A 472 -5.04 -10.67 0.73
N ALA A 473 -5.53 -10.89 -0.50
CA ALA A 473 -5.59 -9.86 -1.52
C ALA A 473 -6.80 -8.94 -1.32
N GLN A 474 -6.55 -7.64 -1.20
CA GLN A 474 -7.56 -6.59 -1.28
C GLN A 474 -7.77 -6.15 -2.74
N LEU A 475 -8.82 -5.36 -3.00
CA LEU A 475 -9.13 -4.86 -4.35
C LEU A 475 -8.28 -3.64 -4.77
N GLN A 476 -7.21 -3.34 -4.04
CA GLN A 476 -6.30 -2.23 -4.31
C GLN A 476 -5.06 -2.74 -5.02
N SER A 477 -4.49 -1.92 -5.92
CA SER A 477 -3.39 -2.33 -6.81
C SER A 477 -2.05 -1.65 -6.55
N LEU A 478 -1.95 -0.69 -5.61
CA LEU A 478 -0.76 0.15 -5.42
C LEU A 478 -0.35 0.30 -3.94
N GLY A 479 -0.14 -0.84 -3.29
CA GLY A 479 -0.17 -0.91 -1.84
C GLY A 479 -1.59 -0.71 -1.35
N ASP A 480 -1.83 -1.08 -0.11
CA ASP A 480 -3.11 -0.84 0.54
C ASP A 480 -2.91 -0.26 1.92
N ILE A 481 -4.01 -0.05 2.63
CA ILE A 481 -3.98 0.55 3.96
C ILE A 481 -3.04 -0.18 4.93
N ARG A 482 -2.82 -1.49 4.75
CA ARG A 482 -1.90 -2.26 5.59
C ARG A 482 -0.46 -1.82 5.35
N SER A 483 0.00 -1.88 4.11
CA SER A 483 1.37 -1.51 3.78
C SER A 483 1.64 -0.01 4.01
N TRP A 484 0.68 0.86 3.69
CA TRP A 484 0.84 2.30 3.95
C TRP A 484 0.80 2.66 5.44
N SER A 485 0.03 1.96 6.28
CA SER A 485 0.10 2.16 7.73
C SER A 485 1.47 1.78 8.33
N LEU A 486 2.11 0.75 7.77
CA LEU A 486 3.47 0.34 8.18
C LEU A 486 4.52 1.33 7.68
N ILE A 487 4.44 1.79 6.42
CA ILE A 487 5.33 2.83 5.89
C ILE A 487 5.19 4.12 6.71
N GLY A 488 3.95 4.51 7.04
CA GLY A 488 3.68 5.68 7.88
C GLY A 488 4.33 5.56 9.26
N GLU A 489 4.27 4.37 9.87
CA GLU A 489 4.95 4.13 11.15
C GLU A 489 6.48 4.18 11.04
N VAL A 490 7.07 3.61 9.98
CA VAL A 490 8.52 3.75 9.71
C VAL A 490 8.91 5.22 9.58
N LEU A 491 8.13 6.00 8.82
CA LEU A 491 8.34 7.42 8.63
C LEU A 491 8.09 8.24 9.90
N ARG A 492 7.24 7.78 10.82
CA ARG A 492 7.01 8.42 12.13
C ARG A 492 8.20 8.21 13.06
N ILE A 493 8.82 7.03 13.00
CA ILE A 493 9.99 6.67 13.81
C ILE A 493 11.25 7.37 13.28
N HIS A 494 11.49 7.27 11.96
CA HIS A 494 12.74 7.69 11.33
C HIS A 494 12.68 9.04 10.62
N GLY A 495 11.50 9.47 10.17
CA GLY A 495 11.34 10.77 9.52
C GLY A 495 11.27 11.86 10.59
N ASN A 496 12.24 12.77 10.57
CA ASN A 496 12.25 13.97 11.42
C ASN A 496 10.86 14.63 11.41
N GLY A 497 10.12 14.49 12.52
CA GLY A 497 8.72 14.89 12.62
C GLY A 497 8.40 15.42 14.00
N ILE A 498 7.52 16.42 14.05
CA ILE A 498 7.00 17.05 15.25
C ILE A 498 5.71 16.29 15.60
N VAL A 499 5.55 15.87 16.85
CA VAL A 499 4.33 15.14 17.27
C VAL A 499 3.53 16.10 18.14
N VAL A 500 2.34 16.51 17.67
CA VAL A 500 1.45 17.40 18.42
C VAL A 500 0.27 16.57 18.89
N VAL A 501 0.42 15.94 20.04
CA VAL A 501 -0.65 15.16 20.65
C VAL A 501 -1.57 16.09 21.43
N ALA A 502 -2.69 16.52 20.85
CA ALA A 502 -3.75 17.15 21.63
C ALA A 502 -4.91 16.19 21.90
N PHE A 503 -5.34 16.15 23.16
CA PHE A 503 -6.56 15.49 23.59
C PHE A 503 -7.66 16.55 23.71
N GLY A 504 -8.66 16.47 22.84
CA GLY A 504 -9.72 17.47 22.78
C GLY A 504 -10.99 17.08 23.53
N GLY A 505 -11.49 18.06 24.29
CA GLY A 505 -12.89 18.46 24.47
C GLY A 505 -13.99 17.40 24.60
N ALA A 506 -14.69 17.41 25.74
CA ALA A 506 -15.99 16.78 25.88
C ALA A 506 -17.04 17.48 24.98
N TYR A 507 -17.32 16.92 23.81
CA TYR A 507 -18.62 17.13 23.16
C TYR A 507 -19.65 16.27 23.89
N ALA A 508 -20.46 16.88 24.75
CA ALA A 508 -21.69 16.25 25.20
C ALA A 508 -22.57 15.99 23.97
N PHE A 509 -22.95 14.72 23.78
CA PHE A 509 -23.87 14.19 22.78
C PHE A 509 -24.91 15.21 22.24
N GLN A 510 -24.87 15.48 20.92
CA GLN A 510 -26.07 15.83 20.15
C GLN A 510 -26.18 14.87 18.95
N LEU A 511 -26.76 13.70 19.19
CA LEU A 511 -27.43 12.95 18.13
C LEU A 511 -28.82 13.57 17.92
N TYR A 512 -28.99 14.41 16.89
CA TYR A 512 -30.10 14.37 15.93
C TYR A 512 -30.04 15.56 14.94
N PHE A 513 -30.28 15.28 13.66
CA PHE A 513 -30.48 16.20 12.51
C PHE A 513 -29.26 16.76 11.77
N LEU A 514 -28.80 16.02 10.76
CA LEU A 514 -28.32 16.62 9.50
C LEU A 514 -29.50 16.73 8.52
N ARG A 515 -30.19 17.87 8.56
CA ARG A 515 -30.80 18.48 7.36
C ARG A 515 -30.70 19.99 7.50
N SER A 516 -30.10 20.60 6.48
CA SER A 516 -30.17 22.04 6.11
C SER A 516 -29.17 22.99 6.77
N GLY A 517 -28.19 23.43 5.96
CA GLY A 517 -27.84 24.85 5.76
C GLY A 517 -27.36 25.72 6.94
N PRO A 518 -27.03 27.00 6.65
CA PRO A 518 -26.38 27.91 7.58
C PRO A 518 -27.40 28.45 8.59
N VAL A 519 -27.66 27.70 9.66
CA VAL A 519 -28.58 28.11 10.74
C VAL A 519 -27.95 27.98 12.14
N PHE A 520 -26.70 27.56 12.23
CA PHE A 520 -26.06 27.22 13.51
C PHE A 520 -25.80 28.42 14.45
N SER A 521 -25.70 29.65 13.96
CA SER A 521 -25.46 30.84 14.81
C SER A 521 -26.71 31.47 15.41
N ILE A 522 -27.91 31.10 14.95
CA ILE A 522 -29.17 31.72 15.37
C ILE A 522 -29.77 31.02 16.62
N TRP A 523 -29.49 29.74 16.81
CA TRP A 523 -30.11 28.93 17.86
C TRP A 523 -29.55 29.18 19.27
N TYR A 524 -28.29 29.57 19.42
CA TYR A 524 -27.69 29.88 20.74
C TYR A 524 -28.30 31.14 21.38
N LYS A 525 -28.69 32.14 20.58
CA LYS A 525 -29.37 33.35 21.07
C LYS A 525 -30.83 33.11 21.45
N PHE A 526 -31.48 32.07 20.90
CA PHE A 526 -32.91 31.82 21.09
C PHE A 526 -33.24 31.11 22.42
N PHE A 527 -32.28 30.35 22.99
CA PHE A 527 -32.48 29.60 24.24
C PHE A 527 -31.87 30.25 25.50
N GLY A 528 -31.28 31.45 25.39
CA GLY A 528 -30.77 32.18 26.56
C GLY A 528 -29.64 31.48 27.33
N LEU A 529 -28.98 30.47 26.73
CA LEU A 529 -27.80 29.81 27.28
C LEU A 529 -26.56 30.65 26.94
N ASN A 530 -26.39 31.77 27.64
CA ASN A 530 -25.07 32.37 27.71
C ASN A 530 -24.16 31.42 28.49
N ALA A 531 -22.98 31.07 27.94
CA ALA A 531 -21.88 30.65 28.80
C ALA A 531 -21.67 31.77 29.84
N PRO A 532 -21.67 31.49 31.15
CA PRO A 532 -21.58 32.54 32.14
C PRO A 532 -20.26 33.30 31.97
N PRO A 533 -20.29 34.62 31.77
CA PRO A 533 -19.08 35.40 31.61
C PRO A 533 -18.49 35.69 32.99
N SER A 534 -17.58 34.85 33.53
CA SER A 534 -16.65 35.31 34.59
C SER A 534 -15.59 34.34 35.14
N SER A 535 -15.52 33.03 34.84
CA SER A 535 -14.41 32.22 35.39
C SER A 535 -13.22 32.24 34.43
N LYS A 536 -12.15 32.98 34.76
CA LYS A 536 -10.87 32.93 34.04
C LYS A 536 -10.46 31.47 33.84
N SER A 537 -10.40 31.00 32.60
CA SER A 537 -9.82 29.69 32.28
C SER A 537 -8.35 29.74 32.68
N GLN A 538 -7.92 28.88 33.61
CA GLN A 538 -6.50 28.75 33.90
C GLN A 538 -5.93 27.58 33.10
N VAL A 539 -5.01 27.88 32.19
CA VAL A 539 -4.23 26.85 31.50
C VAL A 539 -2.96 26.59 32.30
N GLN A 540 -2.86 25.38 32.82
CA GLN A 540 -1.74 24.90 33.63
C GLN A 540 -0.84 23.99 32.81
N GLY A 541 0.36 23.71 33.30
CA GLY A 541 1.30 22.80 32.66
C GLY A 541 2.58 23.47 32.18
N PHE A 542 3.41 22.71 31.48
CA PHE A 542 4.76 23.08 31.09
C PHE A 542 4.81 23.63 29.66
N THR A 543 5.64 24.64 29.44
CA THR A 543 6.04 25.16 28.13
C THR A 543 7.50 25.59 28.23
N THR A 544 8.30 25.31 27.21
CA THR A 544 9.59 25.97 27.06
C THR A 544 9.38 27.46 26.71
N PRO A 545 10.32 28.37 27.06
CA PRO A 545 10.13 29.81 26.87
C PRO A 545 9.77 30.23 25.44
N GLU A 546 10.23 29.47 24.45
CA GLU A 546 9.98 29.73 23.02
C GLU A 546 8.56 29.36 22.56
N PHE A 547 7.82 28.57 23.36
CA PHE A 547 6.49 28.04 23.04
C PHE A 547 5.41 28.50 24.02
N GLU A 548 5.68 29.51 24.85
CA GLU A 548 4.75 30.02 25.87
C GLU A 548 3.43 30.54 25.28
N SER A 549 3.47 31.06 24.07
CA SER A 549 2.30 31.50 23.29
C SER A 549 1.24 30.41 23.08
N LEU A 550 1.60 29.12 23.15
CA LEU A 550 0.64 28.02 23.09
C LEU A 550 -0.36 28.07 24.25
N ARG A 551 0.10 28.51 25.45
CA ARG A 551 -0.76 28.71 26.62
C ARG A 551 -1.82 29.77 26.33
N GLY A 552 -1.40 30.91 25.79
CA GLY A 552 -2.32 32.00 25.43
C GLY A 552 -3.34 31.60 24.35
N ILE A 553 -2.96 30.74 23.40
CA ILE A 553 -3.89 30.20 22.40
C ILE A 553 -4.98 29.35 23.05
N MET A 554 -4.61 28.50 24.01
CA MET A 554 -5.56 27.69 24.76
C MET A 554 -6.47 28.57 25.63
N GLU A 555 -5.91 29.53 26.37
CA GLU A 555 -6.66 30.49 27.19
C GLU A 555 -7.69 31.25 26.36
N ASN A 556 -7.28 31.85 25.25
CA ASN A 556 -8.19 32.58 24.34
C ASN A 556 -9.29 31.67 23.77
N THR A 557 -8.97 30.41 23.46
CA THR A 557 -9.96 29.49 22.89
C THR A 557 -11.01 29.07 23.91
N PHE A 558 -10.62 28.95 25.18
CA PHE A 558 -11.57 28.79 26.28
C PHE A 558 -12.38 30.07 26.45
N GLU A 559 -11.77 31.25 26.56
CA GLU A 559 -12.48 32.53 26.73
C GLU A 559 -13.52 32.82 25.64
N GLU A 560 -13.27 32.41 24.39
CA GLU A 560 -14.21 32.52 23.26
C GLU A 560 -15.39 31.51 23.33
N GLY A 561 -15.37 30.57 24.27
CA GLY A 561 -16.37 29.50 24.39
C GLY A 561 -16.26 28.42 23.31
N ASN A 562 -15.12 28.36 22.60
CA ASN A 562 -14.89 27.43 21.48
C ASN A 562 -14.43 26.04 21.93
N ASP A 563 -14.08 25.90 23.21
CA ASP A 563 -13.77 24.63 23.87
C ASP A 563 -14.13 24.75 25.36
N LEU A 564 -14.53 23.65 26.01
CA LEU A 564 -14.87 23.61 27.43
C LEU A 564 -13.70 23.10 28.31
N GLY A 565 -12.77 22.36 27.72
CA GLY A 565 -11.57 21.87 28.40
C GLY A 565 -10.78 20.87 27.56
N SER A 566 -9.45 21.05 27.51
CA SER A 566 -8.55 20.31 26.62
C SER A 566 -7.14 20.20 27.19
N GLN A 567 -6.40 19.19 26.69
CA GLN A 567 -4.96 19.02 26.94
C GLN A 567 -4.20 19.03 25.61
N ALA A 568 -3.03 19.68 25.58
CA ALA A 568 -2.15 19.73 24.43
C ALA A 568 -0.71 19.38 24.85
N THR A 569 -0.18 18.29 24.30
CA THR A 569 1.20 17.85 24.48
C THR A 569 1.94 17.96 23.16
N VAL A 570 3.06 18.67 23.13
CA VAL A 570 3.81 19.02 21.93
C VAL A 570 5.24 18.52 22.04
N TYR A 571 5.66 17.73 21.07
CA TYR A 571 7.03 17.27 20.90
C TYR A 571 7.64 17.85 19.63
N VAL A 572 8.83 18.41 19.73
CA VAL A 572 9.63 18.86 18.58
C VAL A 572 10.90 18.03 18.53
N ASN A 573 11.15 17.33 17.42
CA ASN A 573 12.32 16.45 17.25
C ASN A 573 12.48 15.41 18.38
N GLY A 574 11.36 14.91 18.92
CA GLY A 574 11.36 13.95 20.03
C GLY A 574 11.52 14.55 21.43
N GLU A 575 11.78 15.85 21.56
CA GLU A 575 11.83 16.54 22.86
C GLU A 575 10.46 17.14 23.22
N LEU A 576 10.03 16.95 24.46
CA LEU A 576 8.80 17.54 24.98
C LEU A 576 8.99 19.05 25.15
N VAL A 577 8.27 19.86 24.36
CA VAL A 577 8.36 21.33 24.39
C VAL A 577 7.16 21.99 25.06
N ALA A 578 6.00 21.32 25.11
CA ALA A 578 4.84 21.77 25.86
C ALA A 578 3.97 20.60 26.33
N ASP A 579 3.38 20.71 27.52
CA ASP A 579 2.30 19.85 28.02
C ASP A 579 1.35 20.70 28.85
N LEU A 580 0.25 21.11 28.24
CA LEU A 580 -0.68 22.12 28.74
C LEU A 580 -2.07 21.51 28.92
N ALA A 581 -2.76 21.86 30.00
CA ALA A 581 -4.15 21.48 30.24
C ALA A 581 -4.94 22.64 30.83
N GLY A 582 -6.19 22.81 30.42
CA GLY A 582 -7.07 23.85 30.95
C GLY A 582 -8.52 23.63 30.57
N GLY A 583 -9.43 24.42 31.16
CA GLY A 583 -10.87 24.35 30.88
C GLY A 583 -11.72 25.16 31.86
N TYR A 584 -13.02 25.22 31.62
CA TYR A 584 -14.00 25.85 32.51
C TYR A 584 -14.30 24.96 33.71
N THR A 585 -14.31 25.52 34.92
CA THR A 585 -14.86 24.85 36.12
C THR A 585 -16.37 25.07 36.19
N ASP A 586 -17.16 23.99 36.09
CA ASP A 586 -18.60 24.06 36.35
C ASP A 586 -18.85 24.44 37.81
N THR A 587 -19.51 25.57 38.08
CA THR A 587 -19.85 26.00 39.43
C THR A 587 -20.87 25.07 40.12
N THR A 588 -21.46 24.12 39.40
CA THR A 588 -22.40 23.11 39.94
C THR A 588 -21.68 21.87 40.49
N TYR A 589 -20.47 21.60 40.03
CA TYR A 589 -19.59 20.54 40.54
C TYR A 589 -18.29 21.19 40.99
N GLN A 590 -18.13 21.43 42.29
CA GLN A 590 -16.91 22.01 42.91
C GLN A 590 -15.69 21.08 42.79
N THR A 591 -15.29 20.68 41.59
CA THR A 591 -14.11 19.86 41.35
C THR A 591 -13.30 20.52 40.24
N GLN A 592 -12.13 21.01 40.63
CA GLN A 592 -11.15 21.54 39.69
C GLN A 592 -10.76 20.44 38.70
N TYR A 593 -10.78 20.73 37.40
CA TYR A 593 -10.25 19.80 36.40
C TYR A 593 -8.74 19.68 36.62
N THR A 594 -8.32 18.57 37.23
CA THR A 594 -6.90 18.21 37.34
C THR A 594 -6.53 17.29 36.19
N ILE A 595 -5.22 17.14 35.93
CA ILE A 595 -4.67 16.20 34.94
C ILE A 595 -5.29 14.80 35.11
N ASN A 596 -5.50 14.36 36.35
CA ASN A 596 -6.09 13.05 36.67
C ASN A 596 -7.58 12.95 36.35
N THR A 597 -8.33 14.05 36.47
CA THR A 597 -9.78 14.09 36.19
C THR A 597 -10.05 13.96 34.69
N LEU A 598 -9.21 14.59 33.87
CA LEU A 598 -9.30 14.56 32.41
C LEU A 598 -8.97 13.16 31.85
N GLN A 599 -7.92 12.50 32.38
CA GLN A 599 -7.56 11.13 31.99
C GLN A 599 -8.72 10.12 32.18
N GLN A 600 -9.55 10.29 33.22
CA GLN A 600 -10.71 9.43 33.47
C GLN A 600 -11.81 9.61 32.42
N VAL A 601 -12.13 10.85 32.05
CA VAL A 601 -13.18 11.18 31.07
C VAL A 601 -12.80 10.68 29.66
N PHE A 602 -11.54 10.86 29.26
CA PHE A 602 -11.05 10.49 27.92
C PHE A 602 -10.93 8.99 27.66
N SER A 603 -10.90 8.15 28.72
CA SER A 603 -10.91 6.69 28.56
C SER A 603 -12.19 6.15 27.89
N SER A 604 -13.23 6.99 27.74
CA SER A 604 -14.58 6.58 27.34
C SER A 604 -15.11 7.16 26.01
N SER A 605 -14.47 8.16 25.39
CA SER A 605 -15.00 8.88 24.22
C SER A 605 -14.08 8.81 22.99
N LYS A 606 -14.60 8.34 21.84
CA LYS A 606 -13.84 8.07 20.59
C LYS A 606 -14.02 9.09 19.45
N PHE A 607 -14.40 10.33 19.73
CA PHE A 607 -14.48 11.35 18.68
C PHE A 607 -13.95 12.68 19.20
N VAL A 608 -12.89 13.19 18.57
CA VAL A 608 -12.30 14.48 18.88
C VAL A 608 -11.92 15.17 17.58
N THR A 609 -12.49 16.36 17.35
CA THR A 609 -11.94 17.40 16.49
C THR A 609 -11.98 18.68 17.32
N SER A 610 -10.85 19.11 17.90
CA SER A 610 -10.80 20.34 18.71
C SER A 610 -10.36 21.54 17.87
N THR A 611 -11.00 22.69 18.09
CA THR A 611 -10.62 23.99 17.51
C THR A 611 -9.23 24.41 17.96
N ILE A 612 -8.80 23.97 19.16
CA ILE A 612 -7.47 24.22 19.72
C ILE A 612 -6.37 23.60 18.84
N LEU A 613 -6.57 22.39 18.32
CA LEU A 613 -5.61 21.75 17.40
C LEU A 613 -5.35 22.61 16.16
N GLN A 614 -6.40 23.15 15.55
CA GLN A 614 -6.27 23.99 14.36
C GLN A 614 -5.51 25.29 14.67
N LYS A 615 -5.81 25.94 15.79
CA LYS A 615 -5.14 27.19 16.18
C LYS A 615 -3.67 26.97 16.58
N ILE A 616 -3.35 25.89 17.29
CA ILE A 616 -1.96 25.51 17.61
C ILE A 616 -1.18 25.23 16.33
N PHE A 617 -1.79 24.50 15.38
CA PHE A 617 -1.15 24.19 14.10
C PHE A 617 -0.87 25.44 13.26
N LEU A 618 -1.84 26.35 13.15
CA LEU A 618 -1.66 27.63 12.44
C LEU A 618 -0.56 28.49 13.08
N TYR A 619 -0.54 28.58 14.41
CA TYR A 619 0.51 29.32 15.13
C TYR A 619 1.91 28.78 14.81
N LEU A 620 2.08 27.45 14.83
CA LEU A 620 3.37 26.83 14.54
C LEU A 620 3.83 27.11 13.10
N ILE A 621 2.89 27.15 12.14
CA ILE A 621 3.17 27.50 10.73
C ILE A 621 3.55 28.97 10.61
N ASP A 622 2.74 29.87 11.16
CA ASP A 622 2.91 31.32 11.02
C ASP A 622 4.21 31.82 11.66
N THR A 623 4.71 31.10 12.67
CA THR A 623 5.97 31.41 13.35
C THR A 623 7.19 30.71 12.75
N ASN A 624 7.04 30.02 11.61
CA ASN A 624 8.09 29.20 10.98
C ASN A 624 8.72 28.16 11.93
N ARG A 625 7.99 27.77 12.97
CA ARG A 625 8.42 26.72 13.90
C ARG A 625 8.14 25.34 13.31
N ILE A 626 7.16 25.27 12.42
CA ILE A 626 6.96 24.18 11.47
C ILE A 626 6.79 24.76 10.06
N LYS A 627 7.22 24.03 9.05
CA LYS A 627 6.76 24.21 7.67
C LYS A 627 5.49 23.39 7.48
N LEU A 628 4.65 23.78 6.51
CA LEU A 628 3.53 22.94 6.05
C LEU A 628 3.98 21.52 5.61
N SER A 629 5.28 21.31 5.39
CA SER A 629 5.92 20.03 5.08
C SER A 629 6.37 19.21 6.29
N ASP A 630 6.34 19.78 7.49
CA ASP A 630 6.78 19.07 8.70
C ASP A 630 5.62 18.20 9.20
N LYS A 631 5.89 16.92 9.42
CA LYS A 631 4.89 15.96 9.91
C LYS A 631 4.39 16.45 11.27
N VAL A 632 3.08 16.58 11.40
CA VAL A 632 2.36 16.81 12.66
C VAL A 632 1.44 15.61 12.88
N VAL A 633 1.77 14.78 13.87
CA VAL A 633 1.01 13.58 14.26
C VAL A 633 0.00 13.92 15.34
#